data_AF-A0A661R6T8-F1
#
_entry.id   AF-A0A661R6T8-F1
#
_cell.length_a   1.000
_cell.length_b   1.000
_cell.length_c   1.000
_cell.angle_alpha   90.00
_cell.angle_beta   90.00
_cell.angle_gamma   90.00
#
_symmetry.space_group_name_H-M   'P 1'
#
loop_
_entity.id
_entity.type
_entity.pdbx_description
1 polymer ?
#
loop_
_entity_poly.entity_id
_entity_poly.type
_entity_poly.pdbx_seq_one_letter_code
_entity_poly.pdbx_strand_id
1 'polypeptide(L)'
;MVTRKDYTEDAIHAARSVLIELVHLLGEYRDDIVLIGGWVPELLLSNKDRPHVGSTDVDIALNHRTLGEQGYRTIQELLLSRGYRQGDQPYIFLKSVRLRDKEK
;
A
#
# COMPACT_ATOMS: atom_id res chain seq x y z
N MET A 1 -5.57 -3.27 22.27
CA MET A 1 -6.15 -2.03 21.74
C MET A 1 -5.01 -1.27 21.09
N VAL A 2 -5.15 -0.90 19.81
CA VAL A 2 -4.11 -0.15 19.07
C VAL A 2 -4.20 1.34 19.46
N THR A 3 -3.05 1.99 19.57
CA THR A 3 -2.89 3.39 19.95
C THR A 3 -2.01 4.12 18.95
N ARG A 4 -1.96 5.45 19.03
CA ARG A 4 -1.07 6.26 18.17
C ARG A 4 0.41 5.84 18.24
N LYS A 5 0.87 5.27 19.36
CA LYS A 5 2.27 4.86 19.53
C LYS A 5 2.64 3.65 18.66
N ASP A 6 1.65 2.89 18.21
CA ASP A 6 1.85 1.71 17.36
C ASP A 6 2.10 2.11 15.89
N TYR A 7 1.82 3.37 15.53
CA TYR A 7 2.13 3.97 14.23
C TYR A 7 3.50 4.63 14.29
N THR A 8 4.56 3.83 14.25
CA THR A 8 5.92 4.34 14.25
C THR A 8 6.21 5.09 12.95
N GLU A 9 7.03 6.13 13.03
CA GLU A 9 7.45 6.90 11.84
C GLU A 9 8.05 5.98 10.77
N ASP A 10 8.89 5.03 11.18
CA ASP A 10 9.48 4.01 10.33
C ASP A 10 8.43 3.17 9.58
N ALA A 11 7.40 2.69 10.28
CA ALA A 11 6.33 1.91 9.66
C ALA A 11 5.50 2.74 8.69
N ILE A 12 5.18 3.99 9.05
CA ILE A 12 4.47 4.93 8.17
C ILE A 12 5.29 5.22 6.91
N HIS A 13 6.60 5.48 7.06
CA HIS A 13 7.50 5.73 5.93
C HIS A 13 7.67 4.50 5.02
N ALA A 14 7.74 3.30 5.62
CA ALA A 14 7.77 2.05 4.86
C ALA A 14 6.49 1.87 4.04
N ALA A 15 5.32 2.01 4.66
CA ALA A 15 4.03 1.85 3.99
C ALA A 15 3.80 2.94 2.93
N ARG A 16 4.23 4.18 3.17
CA ARG A 16 4.19 5.25 2.15
C ARG A 16 5.08 4.91 0.96
N SER A 17 6.25 4.32 1.18
CA SER A 17 7.14 3.89 0.10
C SER A 17 6.51 2.77 -0.73
N VAL A 18 5.85 1.81 -0.07
CA VAL A 18 5.06 0.77 -0.73
C VAL A 18 3.91 1.35 -1.54
N LEU A 19 3.16 2.31 -0.98
CA LEU A 19 2.06 2.99 -1.68
C LEU A 19 2.56 3.62 -2.99
N ILE A 20 3.67 4.36 -2.95
CA ILE A 20 4.26 4.97 -4.14
C ILE A 20 4.68 3.89 -5.14
N GLU A 21 5.33 2.81 -4.70
CA GLU A 21 5.71 1.69 -5.55
C GLU A 21 4.50 1.05 -6.24
N LEU A 22 3.42 0.78 -5.50
CA LEU A 22 2.21 0.14 -6.01
C LEU A 22 1.48 1.00 -7.06
N VAL A 23 1.39 2.32 -6.85
CA VAL A 23 0.78 3.24 -7.84
C VAL A 23 1.54 3.20 -9.18
N HIS A 24 2.87 3.09 -9.14
CA HIS A 24 3.66 2.96 -10.37
C HIS A 24 3.57 1.55 -10.96
N LEU A 25 3.64 0.52 -10.13
CA LEU A 25 3.62 -0.89 -10.56
C LEU A 25 2.29 -1.28 -11.20
N LEU A 26 1.18 -0.80 -10.65
CA LEU A 26 -0.17 -1.13 -11.09
C LEU A 26 -0.78 -0.05 -12.00
N GLY A 27 0.04 0.84 -12.57
CA GLY A 27 -0.44 1.98 -13.37
C GLY A 27 -1.24 1.59 -14.62
N GLU A 28 -1.00 0.40 -15.18
CA GLU A 28 -1.82 -0.17 -16.27
C GLU A 28 -3.26 -0.48 -15.83
N TYR A 29 -3.45 -0.81 -14.55
CA TYR A 29 -4.73 -1.15 -13.94
C TYR A 29 -5.43 0.03 -13.26
N ARG A 30 -5.01 1.27 -13.50
CA ARG A 30 -5.51 2.46 -12.77
C ARG A 30 -7.03 2.63 -12.81
N ASP A 31 -7.69 2.16 -13.86
CA ASP A 31 -9.16 2.25 -14.03
C ASP A 31 -9.89 1.09 -13.32
N ASP A 32 -9.14 0.09 -12.86
CA ASP A 32 -9.60 -1.14 -12.22
C ASP A 32 -9.16 -1.27 -10.75
N ILE A 33 -8.42 -0.29 -10.23
CA ILE A 33 -7.96 -0.27 -8.85
C ILE A 33 -8.35 1.04 -8.16
N VAL A 34 -8.59 0.97 -6.86
CA VAL A 34 -8.78 2.16 -6.04
C VAL A 34 -8.12 1.97 -4.68
N LEU A 35 -7.41 3.01 -4.23
CA LEU A 35 -6.86 3.05 -2.88
C LEU A 35 -8.00 3.19 -1.87
N ILE A 36 -8.00 2.34 -0.86
CA ILE A 36 -8.94 2.37 0.27
C ILE A 36 -8.16 2.42 1.60
N GLY A 37 -8.86 2.37 2.72
CA GLY A 37 -8.23 2.25 4.04
C GLY A 37 -7.54 3.51 4.54
N GLY A 38 -6.53 3.33 5.40
CA GLY A 38 -5.96 4.37 6.25
C GLY A 38 -5.21 5.50 5.52
N TRP A 39 -4.80 5.30 4.27
CA TRP A 39 -4.14 6.33 3.47
C TRP A 39 -5.11 7.34 2.84
N VAL A 40 -6.39 7.00 2.71
CA VAL A 40 -7.37 7.86 2.03
C VAL A 40 -7.53 9.23 2.72
N PRO A 41 -7.69 9.33 4.05
CA PRO A 41 -7.80 10.64 4.71
C PRO A 41 -6.57 11.52 4.51
N GLU A 42 -5.36 10.94 4.58
CA GLU A 42 -4.12 11.69 4.39
C GLU A 42 -4.02 12.29 2.99
N LEU A 43 -4.51 11.61 1.94
CA LEU A 43 -4.40 12.07 0.55
C LEU A 43 -5.53 13.01 0.12
N LEU A 44 -6.73 12.83 0.67
CA LEU A 44 -7.90 13.65 0.29
C LEU A 44 -8.10 14.87 1.19
N LEU A 45 -7.72 14.77 2.47
CA LEU A 45 -8.01 15.78 3.50
C LEU A 45 -6.75 16.37 4.11
N SER A 46 -5.62 16.36 3.39
CA SER A 46 -4.32 16.80 3.90
C SER A 46 -4.44 18.19 4.54
N ASN A 47 -4.36 18.26 5.87
CA ASN A 47 -4.41 19.50 6.63
C ASN A 47 -3.12 19.67 7.42
N LYS A 48 -2.36 20.72 7.11
CA LYS A 48 -1.06 21.00 7.74
C LYS A 48 -1.18 21.26 9.25
N ASP A 49 -2.30 21.83 9.70
CA ASP A 49 -2.53 22.14 11.11
C ASP A 49 -2.93 20.89 11.91
N ARG A 50 -3.44 19.85 11.23
CA ARG A 50 -3.88 18.60 11.82
C ARG A 50 -3.50 17.43 10.91
N PRO A 51 -2.20 17.05 10.86
CA PRO A 51 -1.74 15.97 9.99
C PRO A 51 -2.36 14.64 10.40
N HIS A 52 -2.69 13.79 9.42
CA HIS A 52 -3.12 12.43 9.68
C HIS A 52 -2.00 11.64 10.36
N VAL A 53 -2.35 10.63 11.16
CA VAL A 53 -1.35 9.78 11.84
C VAL A 53 -0.57 8.90 10.85
N GLY A 54 -1.10 8.69 9.64
CA GLY A 54 -0.56 7.77 8.63
C GLY A 54 -1.22 6.39 8.68
N SER A 55 -0.74 5.46 7.85
CA SER A 55 -1.07 4.03 7.92
C SER A 55 0.21 3.19 7.86
N THR A 56 0.16 1.97 8.39
CA THR A 56 1.30 1.03 8.41
C THR A 56 1.23 -0.03 7.31
N ASP A 57 0.14 -0.03 6.54
CA ASP A 57 -0.20 -0.92 5.44
C ASP A 57 -0.80 -0.13 4.27
N VAL A 58 -1.07 -0.80 3.16
CA VAL A 58 -1.70 -0.21 1.97
C VAL A 58 -2.80 -1.14 1.49
N ASP A 59 -4.02 -0.62 1.43
CA ASP A 59 -5.19 -1.37 0.99
C ASP A 59 -5.65 -0.89 -0.40
N ILE A 60 -5.73 -1.82 -1.35
CA ILE A 60 -6.19 -1.54 -2.71
C ILE A 60 -7.38 -2.45 -3.00
N ALA A 61 -8.51 -1.84 -3.38
CA ALA A 61 -9.64 -2.59 -3.91
C ALA A 61 -9.48 -2.79 -5.42
N LEU A 62 -9.82 -3.99 -5.88
CA LEU A 62 -9.73 -4.41 -7.28
C LEU A 62 -11.13 -4.57 -7.89
N ASN A 63 -11.32 -4.09 -9.11
CA ASN A 63 -12.57 -4.19 -9.84
C ASN A 63 -12.77 -5.58 -10.44
N HIS A 64 -13.55 -6.42 -9.75
CA HIS A 64 -13.83 -7.80 -10.18
C HIS A 64 -14.65 -7.91 -11.48
N ARG A 65 -15.27 -6.81 -11.94
CA ARG A 65 -16.13 -6.83 -13.14
C ARG A 65 -15.34 -6.74 -14.44
N THR A 66 -14.10 -6.26 -14.37
CA THR A 66 -13.28 -5.89 -15.53
C THR A 66 -11.95 -6.65 -15.58
N LEU A 67 -11.30 -6.89 -14.42
CA LEU A 67 -10.01 -7.59 -14.36
C LEU A 67 -10.10 -9.07 -14.80
N GLY A 68 -11.13 -9.77 -14.33
CA GLY A 68 -11.24 -11.22 -14.45
C GLY A 68 -10.03 -11.99 -13.88
N GLU A 69 -10.00 -13.30 -14.11
CA GLU A 69 -8.93 -14.19 -13.60
C GLU A 69 -7.54 -13.91 -14.18
N GLN A 70 -7.47 -13.36 -15.40
CA GLN A 70 -6.18 -13.02 -16.00
C GLN A 70 -5.58 -11.76 -15.34
N GLY A 71 -6.39 -10.73 -15.10
CA GLY A 71 -5.94 -9.52 -14.40
C GLY A 71 -5.41 -9.82 -13.00
N TYR A 72 -6.11 -10.67 -12.24
CA TYR A 72 -5.64 -11.09 -10.91
C TYR A 72 -4.28 -11.82 -10.96
N ARG A 73 -4.11 -12.75 -11.89
CA ARG A 73 -2.84 -13.47 -12.06
C ARG A 73 -1.70 -12.53 -12.42
N THR A 74 -1.92 -11.60 -13.36
CA THR A 74 -0.87 -10.65 -13.75
C THR A 74 -0.52 -9.69 -12.62
N ILE A 75 -1.51 -9.18 -11.86
CA ILE A 75 -1.25 -8.37 -10.66
C ILE A 75 -0.41 -9.16 -9.64
N GLN A 76 -0.78 -10.42 -9.37
CA GLN A 76 -0.04 -11.28 -8.47
C GLN A 76 1.41 -11.50 -8.95
N GLU A 77 1.61 -11.81 -10.23
CA GLU A 77 2.94 -11.98 -10.84
C GLU A 77 3.78 -10.71 -10.73
N LEU A 78 3.19 -9.53 -10.97
CA LEU A 78 3.86 -8.25 -10.82
C LEU A 78 4.33 -8.04 -9.37
N LEU A 79 3.48 -8.29 -8.38
CA LEU A 79 3.84 -8.19 -6.97
C LEU A 79 4.98 -9.15 -6.62
N LEU A 80 4.88 -10.43 -7.02
CA LEU A 80 5.92 -11.43 -6.77
C LEU A 80 7.25 -11.04 -7.44
N SER A 81 7.21 -10.52 -8.67
CA SER A 81 8.40 -10.05 -9.41
C SER A 81 9.11 -8.89 -8.70
N ARG A 82 8.40 -8.13 -7.87
CA ARG A 82 8.95 -7.05 -7.04
C ARG A 82 9.29 -7.51 -5.62
N GLY A 83 9.35 -8.81 -5.37
CA GLY A 83 9.81 -9.36 -4.08
C GLY A 83 8.79 -9.23 -2.96
N TYR A 84 7.50 -9.05 -3.28
CA TYR A 84 6.43 -9.30 -2.31
C TYR A 84 6.33 -10.80 -2.09
N ARG A 85 5.95 -11.19 -0.87
CA ARG A 85 5.62 -12.57 -0.52
C ARG A 85 4.14 -12.66 -0.19
N GLN A 86 3.46 -13.65 -0.74
CA GLN A 86 2.07 -13.90 -0.38
C GLN A 86 1.99 -14.34 1.09
N GLY A 87 1.06 -13.77 1.84
CA GLY A 87 0.76 -14.14 3.21
C GLY A 87 -0.23 -15.32 3.28
N ASP A 88 -0.78 -15.54 4.47
CA ASP A 88 -1.69 -16.66 4.72
C ASP A 88 -3.00 -16.55 3.94
N GLN A 89 -3.44 -15.32 3.67
CA GLN A 89 -4.63 -15.05 2.86
C GLN A 89 -4.23 -14.70 1.43
N PRO A 90 -5.00 -15.14 0.42
CA PRO A 90 -4.60 -15.01 -0.99
C PRO A 90 -4.45 -13.56 -1.46
N TYR A 91 -5.11 -12.61 -0.78
CA TYR A 91 -5.08 -11.18 -1.07
C TYR A 91 -4.11 -10.38 -0.17
N ILE A 92 -3.36 -11.04 0.72
CA ILE A 92 -2.36 -10.39 1.57
C ILE A 92 -0.97 -10.59 0.97
N PHE A 93 -0.24 -9.49 0.81
CA PHE A 93 1.15 -9.50 0.33
C PHE A 93 2.05 -8.71 1.29
N LEU A 94 3.20 -9.30 1.60
CA LEU A 94 4.18 -8.78 2.56
C LEU A 94 5.43 -8.30 1.82
N LYS A 95 5.87 -7.09 2.12
CA LYS A 95 7.07 -6.48 1.52
C LYS A 95 8.05 -6.09 2.62
N SER A 96 9.30 -6.51 2.46
CA SER A 96 10.41 -6.02 3.28
C SER A 96 10.93 -4.71 2.66
N VAL A 97 10.88 -3.62 3.42
CA VAL A 97 11.36 -2.30 3.01
C VAL A 97 12.62 -1.97 3.78
N ARG A 98 13.67 -1.53 3.08
CA ARG A 98 14.84 -0.94 3.74
C ARG A 98 14.58 0.54 3.95
N LEU A 99 14.53 0.97 5.19
CA LEU A 99 14.52 2.37 5.53
C LEU A 99 15.95 2.91 5.37
N ARG A 100 16.11 4.05 4.73
CA ARG A 100 17.41 4.74 4.70
C ARG A 100 17.71 5.20 6.13
N ASP A 101 18.96 5.04 6.56
CA ASP A 101 19.42 5.61 7.83
C ASP A 101 19.11 7.11 7.82
N LYS A 102 18.53 7.62 8.91
CA LYS A 102 18.39 9.07 9.10
C LYS A 102 19.80 9.65 9.11
N GLU A 103 20.15 10.44 8.10
CA GLU A 103 21.31 11.33 8.20
C GLU A 103 21.12 12.15 9.48
N LYS A 104 22.07 12.03 10.41
CA LYS A 104 22.08 12.72 11.70
C LYS A 104 22.22 14.23 11.52
#